data_AF-A0A818A4U6-F1
#
_entry.id   AF-A0A818A4U6-F1
#
_cell.length_a   1.000
_cell.length_b   1.000
_cell.length_c   1.000
_cell.angle_alpha   90.00
_cell.angle_beta   90.00
_cell.angle_gamma   90.00
#
_symmetry.space_group_name_H-M   'P 1'
#
loop_
_entity.id
_entity.type
_entity.pdbx_description
1 polymer ?
#
loop_
_entity_poly.entity_id
_entity_poly.type
_entity_poly.pdbx_seq_one_letter_code
_entity_poly.pdbx_strand_id
1 'polypeptide(L)'
;MNTTKTLTFIFGLNIQNHAADEVFVYNSDRLIKMYEKIGQPNKKTIYCRGVIDEPSIVLEPTHNKQSFVDEKEYHFLFKNMGEYIREH
;
A
#
# COMPACT_ATOMS: atom_id res chain seq x y z
N MET A 1 -26.87 -4.32 5.77
CA MET A 1 -25.89 -5.42 5.91
C MET A 1 -24.52 -4.77 5.92
N ASN A 2 -23.76 -4.86 7.02
CA ASN A 2 -22.39 -4.35 7.04
C ASN A 2 -21.50 -5.38 6.36
N THR A 3 -21.25 -5.21 5.07
CA THR A 3 -20.30 -6.03 4.34
C THR A 3 -18.90 -5.74 4.87
N THR A 4 -18.23 -6.74 5.43
CA THR A 4 -16.81 -6.62 5.81
C THR A 4 -16.02 -6.27 4.57
N LYS A 5 -15.33 -5.13 4.60
CA LYS A 5 -14.43 -4.72 3.52
C LYS A 5 -13.06 -5.33 3.82
N THR A 6 -12.54 -6.10 2.87
CA THR A 6 -11.22 -6.75 2.99
C THR A 6 -10.24 -6.00 2.10
N LEU A 7 -9.06 -5.73 2.63
CA LEU A 7 -7.92 -5.26 1.86
C LEU A 7 -7.02 -6.45 1.54
N THR A 8 -6.57 -6.54 0.29
CA THR A 8 -5.63 -7.58 -0.13
C THR A 8 -4.25 -6.98 -0.26
N PHE A 9 -3.30 -7.57 0.48
CA PHE A 9 -1.88 -7.22 0.40
C PHE A 9 -1.12 -8.35 -0.28
N ILE A 10 -0.42 -8.02 -1.36
CA ILE A 10 0.44 -8.97 -2.07
C ILE A 10 1.88 -8.50 -1.89
N PHE A 11 2.74 -9.37 -1.35
CA PHE A 11 4.16 -9.10 -1.17
C PHE A 11 4.99 -10.02 -2.05
N GLY A 12 6.05 -9.47 -2.64
CA GLY A 12 7.01 -10.24 -3.42
C GLY A 12 8.37 -9.58 -3.48
N LEU A 13 9.39 -10.36 -3.80
CA LEU A 13 10.76 -9.89 -3.96
C LEU A 13 11.00 -9.37 -5.38
N ASN A 14 11.51 -8.14 -5.52
CA ASN A 14 12.03 -7.70 -6.82
C ASN A 14 13.45 -8.20 -7.04
N ILE A 15 13.57 -9.42 -7.56
CA ILE A 15 14.86 -10.05 -7.85
C ILE A 15 15.63 -9.40 -9.02
N GLN A 16 14.98 -8.51 -9.77
CA GLN A 16 15.58 -7.86 -10.94
C GLN A 16 16.15 -6.48 -10.61
N ASN A 17 15.48 -5.71 -9.75
CA ASN A 17 15.91 -4.36 -9.38
C ASN A 17 15.60 -4.05 -7.92
N HIS A 18 16.59 -4.29 -7.07
CA HIS A 18 16.48 -4.06 -5.64
C HIS A 18 16.31 -2.58 -5.23
N ALA A 19 16.67 -1.65 -6.12
CA ALA A 19 16.49 -0.22 -5.88
C ALA A 19 15.03 0.24 -6.12
N ALA A 20 14.18 -0.64 -6.64
CA ALA A 20 12.78 -0.39 -6.96
C ALA A 20 11.82 -1.21 -6.06
N ASP A 21 12.27 -1.55 -4.85
CA ASP A 21 11.53 -2.27 -3.83
C ASP A 21 10.75 -1.33 -2.94
N GLU A 22 9.53 -1.04 -3.34
CA GLU A 22 8.61 -0.17 -2.62
C GLU A 22 7.17 -0.56 -3.00
N VAL A 23 6.18 0.07 -2.37
CA VAL A 23 4.78 -0.33 -2.52
C VAL A 23 4.06 0.43 -3.63
N PHE A 24 3.17 -0.30 -4.31
CA PHE A 24 2.27 0.18 -5.33
C PHE A 24 0.84 0.11 -4.76
N VAL A 25 0.12 1.22 -4.86
CA VAL A 25 -1.23 1.37 -4.32
C VAL A 25 -2.20 1.52 -5.48
N TYR A 26 -3.10 0.56 -5.59
CA TYR A 26 -4.20 0.51 -6.54
C TYR A 26 -5.50 0.80 -5.83
N ASN A 27 -6.41 1.44 -6.56
CA ASN A 27 -7.78 1.66 -6.16
C ASN A 27 -8.68 1.23 -7.30
N SER A 28 -9.46 0.16 -7.11
CA SER A 28 -10.31 -0.42 -8.16
C SER A 28 -9.53 -0.66 -9.46
N ASP A 29 -8.45 -1.45 -9.39
CA ASP A 29 -7.53 -1.78 -10.50
C ASP A 29 -6.73 -0.60 -11.09
N ARG A 30 -6.90 0.63 -10.59
CA ARG A 30 -6.17 1.81 -11.04
C ARG A 30 -4.99 2.11 -10.12
N LEU A 31 -3.77 2.15 -10.67
CA LEU A 31 -2.59 2.63 -9.94
C LEU A 31 -2.79 4.11 -9.55
N ILE A 32 -2.73 4.40 -8.25
CA ILE A 32 -2.86 5.74 -7.67
C ILE A 32 -1.50 6.26 -7.23
N LYS A 33 -0.74 5.47 -6.47
CA LYS A 33 0.61 5.82 -6.00
C LYS A 33 1.58 4.67 -6.25
N MET A 34 2.84 5.02 -6.53
CA MET A 34 3.91 4.07 -6.78
C MET A 34 5.15 4.46 -5.98
N TYR A 35 5.96 3.45 -5.65
CA TYR A 35 7.17 3.62 -4.86
C TYR A 35 6.95 4.24 -3.48
N GLU A 36 5.82 3.90 -2.87
CA GLU A 36 5.47 4.40 -1.54
C GLU A 36 6.21 3.60 -0.47
N LYS A 37 6.89 4.34 0.41
CA LYS A 37 7.71 3.76 1.48
C LYS A 37 6.84 3.35 2.66
N ILE A 38 6.91 2.07 3.03
CA ILE A 38 6.25 1.57 4.24
C ILE A 38 7.23 1.51 5.39
N GLY A 39 6.97 2.31 6.42
CA GLY A 39 7.73 2.29 7.67
C GLY A 39 9.19 2.74 7.53
N GLN A 40 9.99 2.50 8.58
CA GLN A 40 11.42 2.79 8.55
C GLN A 40 12.17 1.60 7.93
N PRO A 41 13.17 1.85 7.05
CA PRO A 41 13.96 0.79 6.44
C PRO A 41 14.80 0.09 7.51
N ASN A 42 14.26 -0.97 8.10
CA ASN A 42 15.02 -1.85 8.97
C ASN A 42 15.77 -2.86 8.10
N LYS A 43 17.02 -3.19 8.46
CA LYS A 43 17.88 -4.16 7.74
C LYS A 43 17.29 -5.56 7.56
N LYS A 44 16.16 -5.86 8.21
CA LYS A 44 15.43 -7.13 8.15
C LYS A 44 14.13 -7.06 7.33
N THR A 45 13.72 -5.86 6.92
CA THR A 45 12.57 -5.70 6.04
C THR A 45 13.04 -6.16 4.68
N ILE A 46 12.73 -7.41 4.39
CA ILE A 46 12.96 -8.01 3.10
C ILE A 46 12.39 -7.04 2.06
N TYR A 47 13.21 -6.74 1.06
CA TYR A 47 12.96 -5.98 -0.14
C TYR A 47 11.66 -6.41 -0.84
N CYS A 48 10.53 -5.99 -0.28
CA CYS A 48 9.22 -6.49 -0.66
C CYS A 48 8.49 -5.41 -1.45
N ARG A 49 8.25 -5.67 -2.73
CA ARG A 49 7.25 -4.96 -3.50
C ARG A 49 5.87 -5.36 -2.98
N GLY A 50 5.19 -4.40 -2.38
CA GLY A 50 3.79 -4.52 -1.96
C GLY A 50 2.85 -4.07 -3.08
N VAL A 51 1.76 -4.80 -3.30
CA VAL A 51 0.60 -4.31 -4.05
C VAL A 51 -0.58 -4.27 -3.09
N ILE A 52 -1.20 -3.10 -2.99
CA ILE A 52 -2.47 -2.90 -2.28
C ILE A 52 -3.52 -2.66 -3.34
N ASP A 53 -4.59 -3.46 -3.35
CA ASP A 53 -5.82 -3.07 -4.07
C ASP A 53 -6.90 -2.77 -3.05
N GLU A 54 -7.33 -1.52 -3.07
CA GLU A 54 -8.18 -0.92 -2.05
C GLU A 54 -9.50 -0.46 -2.69
N PRO A 55 -10.67 -0.87 -2.17
CA PRO A 55 -11.95 -0.50 -2.78
C PRO A 55 -12.28 0.97 -2.54
N SER A 56 -12.65 1.74 -3.57
CA SER A 56 -12.92 3.20 -3.51
C SER A 56 -13.88 3.71 -2.43
N ILE A 57 -14.59 2.81 -1.74
CA ILE A 57 -15.41 3.09 -0.57
C ILE A 57 -14.58 3.11 0.75
N VAL A 58 -13.27 2.85 0.73
CA VAL A 58 -12.36 2.92 1.88
C VAL A 58 -11.48 4.18 1.77
N LEU A 59 -10.90 4.45 0.61
CA LEU A 59 -10.18 5.68 0.27
C LEU A 59 -10.62 6.14 -1.11
N GLU A 60 -11.12 7.37 -1.15
CA GLU A 60 -11.46 8.02 -2.41
C GLU A 60 -10.21 8.66 -3.04
N PRO A 61 -9.89 8.37 -4.31
CA PRO A 61 -8.79 9.03 -4.98
C PRO A 61 -9.12 10.50 -5.29
N THR A 62 -8.10 11.35 -5.34
CA THR A 62 -8.25 12.74 -5.83
C THR A 62 -8.71 12.78 -7.29
N HIS A 63 -9.23 13.92 -7.75
CA HIS A 63 -9.72 14.08 -9.14
C HIS A 63 -8.71 13.62 -10.21
N ASN A 64 -7.42 13.90 -10.00
CA ASN A 64 -6.34 13.49 -10.91
C ASN A 64 -5.86 12.04 -10.72
N LYS A 65 -6.41 11.31 -9.74
CA LYS A 65 -6.07 9.91 -9.42
C LYS A 65 -4.57 9.70 -9.17
N GLN A 66 -3.95 10.61 -8.43
CA GLN A 66 -2.53 10.55 -8.04
C GLN A 66 -2.32 10.65 -6.51
N SER A 67 -3.40 10.84 -5.76
CA SER A 67 -3.41 10.81 -4.30
C SER A 67 -4.81 10.39 -3.81
N PHE A 68 -5.01 10.42 -2.50
CA PHE A 68 -6.30 10.18 -1.84
C PHE A 68 -6.83 11.47 -1.22
N VAL A 69 -8.16 11.58 -1.15
CA VAL A 69 -8.85 12.75 -0.56
C VAL A 69 -8.59 12.83 0.93
N ASP A 70 -8.70 11.70 1.65
CA ASP A 70 -8.33 11.62 3.06
C ASP A 70 -6.89 11.11 3.21
N GLU A 71 -5.94 12.05 3.24
CA GLU A 71 -4.54 11.72 3.48
C GLU A 71 -4.30 11.11 4.87
N LYS A 72 -5.13 11.43 5.88
CA LYS A 72 -4.94 10.90 7.23
C LYS A 72 -5.30 9.42 7.28
N GLU A 73 -6.40 9.05 6.65
CA GLU A 73 -6.82 7.65 6.53
C GLU A 73 -5.82 6.84 5.69
N TYR A 74 -5.29 7.44 4.60
CA TYR A 74 -4.20 6.85 3.83
C TYR A 74 -2.94 6.59 4.67
N HIS A 75 -2.47 7.58 5.43
CA HIS A 75 -1.31 7.41 6.31
C HIS A 75 -1.58 6.40 7.43
N PHE A 76 -2.80 6.37 7.97
CA PHE A 76 -3.21 5.40 8.97
C PHE A 76 -3.15 3.97 8.41
N LEU A 77 -3.67 3.74 7.20
CA LEU A 77 -3.56 2.46 6.50
C LEU A 77 -2.09 2.04 6.33
N PHE A 78 -1.25 2.95 5.81
CA PHE A 78 0.17 2.67 5.56
C PHE A 78 0.95 2.35 6.83
N LYS A 79 0.65 3.03 7.93
CA LYS A 79 1.25 2.75 9.24
C LYS A 79 0.91 1.34 9.73
N ASN A 80 -0.38 0.98 9.71
CA ASN A 80 -0.82 -0.35 10.16
C ASN A 80 -0.27 -1.46 9.26
N MET A 81 -0.14 -1.21 7.94
CA MET A 81 0.48 -2.15 7.02
C MET A 81 1.96 -2.39 7.35
N GLY A 82 2.70 -1.34 7.69
CA GLY A 82 4.09 -1.47 8.14
C GLY A 82 4.24 -2.25 9.45
N GLU A 83 3.30 -2.08 10.38
CA GLU A 83 3.26 -2.88 11.61
C GLU A 83 2.93 -4.35 11.32
N TYR A 84 1.97 -4.63 10.43
CA TYR A 84 1.60 -5.98 10.03
C TYR A 84 2.76 -6.74 9.37
N ILE A 85 3.48 -6.11 8.43
CA ILE A 85 4.65 -6.70 7.76
C ILE A 85 5.79 -6.96 8.74
N ARG A 86 5.94 -6.14 9.78
CA ARG A 86 6.97 -6.36 10.81
C ARG A 86 6.68 -7.61 11.64
N GLU A 87 5.41 -7.99 11.78
CA GLU A 87 4.95 -9.08 12.64
C GLU A 87 4.86 -10.44 11.94
N HIS A 88 4.94 -10.46 10.60
CA HIS A 88 4.82 -11.66 9.76
C HIS A 88 6.07 -11.86 8.89
#